data_AF-A0A2M8KRP4-F1
#
_entry.id   AF-A0A2M8KRP4-F1
#
_cell.length_a   1.000
_cell.length_b   1.000
_cell.length_c   1.000
_cell.angle_alpha   90.00
_cell.angle_beta   90.00
_cell.angle_gamma   90.00
#
_symmetry.space_group_name_H-M   'P 1'
#
loop_
_entity.id
_entity.type
_entity.pdbx_description
1 polymer ?
#
loop_
_entity_poly.entity_id
_entity_poly.type
_entity_poly.pdbx_seq_one_letter_code
_entity_poly.pdbx_strand_id
1 'polypeptide(L)'
;GYYDFIQLPLYNQPDNDAKWQTINTMLKSADYIVIASNRLYVPITHLVDCDKYAVCFPVASKYYADLFSERRGFIKVKEFSENPQLTIGSFKPHMNDQGADESFTVYDHPKIQIFKKK
;
A
#
# COMPACT_ATOMS: atom_id res chain seq x y z
N GLY A 1 15.01 14.28 -16.11
CA GLY A 1 13.56 14.28 -16.42
C GLY A 1 12.85 14.88 -15.24
N TYR A 2 11.83 15.70 -15.48
CA TYR A 2 10.98 16.28 -14.44
C TYR A 2 9.88 15.28 -14.09
N TYR A 3 9.54 15.19 -12.81
CA TYR A 3 8.41 14.41 -12.31
C TYR A 3 7.66 15.26 -11.29
N ASP A 4 6.33 15.11 -11.26
CA ASP A 4 5.49 15.72 -10.25
C ASP A 4 5.17 14.70 -9.16
N PHE A 5 5.46 15.06 -7.91
CA PHE A 5 5.17 14.22 -6.76
C PHE A 5 3.82 14.63 -6.15
N ILE A 6 2.89 13.69 -6.06
CA ILE A 6 1.58 13.88 -5.43
C ILE A 6 1.42 12.82 -4.34
N GLN A 7 1.07 13.26 -3.13
CA GLN A 7 0.78 12.38 -2.01
C GLN A 7 -0.74 12.23 -1.84
N LEU A 8 -1.25 10.99 -1.88
CA LEU A 8 -2.66 10.71 -1.63
C LEU A 8 -2.97 10.82 -0.13
N PRO A 9 -3.97 11.63 0.29
CA PRO A 9 -4.32 11.81 1.70
C PRO A 9 -5.17 10.65 2.26
N LEU A 10 -4.71 9.39 2.10
CA LEU A 10 -5.51 8.20 2.39
C LEU A 10 -5.90 8.07 3.88
N TYR A 11 -5.02 8.51 4.80
CA TYR A 11 -5.27 8.48 6.25
C TYR A 11 -6.19 9.61 6.75
N ASN A 12 -6.51 10.60 5.90
CA ASN A 12 -7.35 11.71 6.33
C ASN A 12 -8.77 11.22 6.65
N GLN A 13 -9.32 11.78 7.71
CA GLN A 13 -10.71 11.61 8.11
C GLN A 13 -11.51 12.86 7.75
N PRO A 14 -12.83 12.72 7.49
CA PRO A 14 -13.58 11.47 7.37
C PRO A 14 -13.26 10.66 6.09
N ASP A 15 -13.48 9.33 6.12
CA ASP A 15 -13.40 8.48 4.91
C ASP A 15 -14.64 8.59 4.02
N ASN A 16 -14.90 9.80 3.51
CA ASN A 16 -16.14 10.15 2.81
C ASN A 16 -15.94 10.57 1.35
N ASP A 17 -17.06 10.82 0.66
CA ASP A 17 -17.07 11.17 -0.77
C ASP A 17 -16.24 12.41 -1.11
N ALA A 18 -16.22 13.43 -0.24
CA ALA A 18 -15.43 14.65 -0.49
C ALA A 18 -13.92 14.36 -0.56
N LYS A 19 -13.42 13.51 0.35
CA LYS A 19 -12.04 13.02 0.29
C LYS A 19 -11.79 12.25 -1.01
N TRP A 20 -12.71 11.37 -1.38
CA TRP A 20 -12.56 10.51 -2.56
C TRP A 20 -12.69 11.26 -3.89
N GLN A 21 -13.44 12.35 -3.96
CA GLN A 21 -13.44 13.24 -5.13
C GLN A 21 -12.05 13.85 -5.37
N THR A 22 -11.41 14.30 -4.28
CA THR A 22 -10.03 14.83 -4.33
C THR A 22 -9.04 13.75 -4.76
N ILE A 23 -9.06 12.58 -4.11
CA ILE A 23 -8.18 11.44 -4.44
C ILE A 23 -8.38 11.00 -5.89
N ASN A 24 -9.62 10.87 -6.36
CA ASN A 24 -9.91 10.47 -7.74
C ASN A 24 -9.38 11.50 -8.76
N THR A 25 -9.35 12.78 -8.40
CA THR A 25 -8.76 13.83 -9.25
C THR A 25 -7.24 13.67 -9.32
N MET A 26 -6.58 13.43 -8.19
CA MET A 26 -5.14 13.14 -8.13
C MET A 26 -4.77 11.86 -8.91
N LEU A 27 -5.59 10.81 -8.80
CA LEU A 27 -5.37 9.55 -9.52
C LEU A 27 -5.53 9.71 -11.04
N LYS A 28 -6.37 10.63 -11.51
CA LYS A 28 -6.51 10.90 -12.95
C LYS A 28 -5.23 11.47 -13.55
N SER A 29 -4.51 12.31 -12.82
CA SER A 29 -3.24 12.90 -13.26
C SER A 29 -2.00 12.04 -13.00
N ALA A 30 -2.14 10.92 -12.26
CA ALA A 30 -1.01 10.06 -11.93
C ALA A 30 -0.75 9.00 -13.03
N ASP A 31 0.51 8.88 -13.46
CA ASP A 31 0.96 7.80 -14.36
C ASP A 31 1.45 6.57 -13.59
N TYR A 32 1.95 6.77 -12.38
CA TYR A 32 2.47 5.74 -11.49
C TYR A 32 1.93 5.91 -10.08
N ILE A 33 1.73 4.78 -9.40
CA ILE A 33 1.48 4.73 -7.96
C ILE A 33 2.66 3.99 -7.33
N VAL A 34 3.28 4.62 -6.35
CA VAL A 34 4.36 4.03 -5.56
C VAL A 34 3.86 3.86 -4.13
N ILE A 35 3.77 2.61 -3.68
CA ILE A 35 3.57 2.28 -2.27
C ILE A 35 4.95 1.98 -1.69
N ALA A 36 5.47 2.92 -0.91
CA ALA A 36 6.83 2.84 -0.37
C ALA A 36 7.00 1.78 0.73
N SER A 37 5.94 1.46 1.48
CA SER A 37 5.95 0.41 2.50
C SER A 37 4.53 -0.03 2.86
N ASN A 38 4.44 -1.04 3.73
CA ASN A 38 3.20 -1.55 4.31
C ASN A 38 2.59 -0.68 5.42
N ARG A 39 3.30 0.37 5.85
CA ARG A 39 2.92 1.26 6.96
C ARG A 39 1.49 1.79 6.90
N LEU A 40 1.02 2.11 5.69
CA LEU A 40 -0.27 2.77 5.51
C LEU A 40 -1.38 1.79 5.13
N TYR A 41 -1.11 0.85 4.20
CA TYR A 41 -2.18 0.01 3.67
C TYR A 41 -2.61 -1.08 4.65
N VAL A 42 -1.69 -1.64 5.45
CA VAL A 42 -2.03 -2.69 6.43
C VAL A 42 -3.09 -2.18 7.43
N PRO A 43 -2.85 -1.11 8.22
CA PRO A 43 -3.84 -0.65 9.19
C PRO A 43 -5.15 -0.21 8.52
N ILE A 44 -5.09 0.50 7.37
CA ILE A 44 -6.29 0.92 6.64
C ILE A 44 -7.13 -0.28 6.20
N THR A 45 -6.51 -1.38 5.76
CA THR A 45 -7.25 -2.57 5.33
C THR A 45 -7.89 -3.35 6.48
N HIS A 46 -7.43 -3.16 7.71
CA HIS A 46 -8.02 -3.77 8.91
C HIS A 46 -9.11 -2.92 9.58
N LEU A 47 -9.01 -1.59 9.47
CA LEU A 47 -9.96 -0.65 10.09
C LEU A 47 -11.21 -0.40 9.23
N VAL A 48 -11.91 -1.46 8.82
CA VAL A 48 -13.05 -1.34 7.88
C VAL A 48 -14.40 -1.14 8.59
N ASP A 49 -14.52 -1.67 9.82
CA ASP A 49 -15.76 -1.72 10.57
C ASP A 49 -15.98 -0.43 11.39
N CYS A 50 -16.90 0.42 10.93
CA CYS A 50 -17.22 1.69 11.56
C CYS A 50 -18.06 1.58 12.84
N ASP A 51 -18.68 0.42 13.08
CA ASP A 51 -19.42 0.16 14.32
C ASP A 51 -18.46 -0.30 15.43
N LYS A 52 -17.37 -0.97 15.04
CA LYS A 52 -16.33 -1.48 15.95
C LYS A 52 -15.26 -0.45 16.31
N TYR A 53 -14.85 0.38 15.36
CA TYR A 53 -13.70 1.29 15.52
C TYR A 53 -14.15 2.76 15.55
N ALA A 54 -13.60 3.54 16.49
CA ALA A 54 -13.83 4.98 16.55
C ALA A 54 -13.38 5.71 15.27
N VAL A 55 -12.42 5.14 14.55
CA VAL A 55 -11.94 5.61 13.24
C VAL A 55 -11.90 4.41 12.30
N CYS A 56 -12.60 4.51 11.17
CA CYS A 56 -12.67 3.47 10.13
C CYS A 56 -12.33 4.06 8.75
N PHE A 57 -11.99 3.17 7.81
CA PHE A 57 -11.56 3.47 6.45
C PHE A 57 -12.16 2.49 5.41
N PRO A 58 -13.49 2.32 5.35
CA PRO A 58 -14.11 1.34 4.46
C PRO A 58 -13.84 1.59 2.97
N VAL A 59 -13.80 2.85 2.54
CA VAL A 59 -13.59 3.20 1.13
C VAL A 59 -12.10 3.13 0.79
N ALA A 60 -11.21 3.55 1.70
CA ALA A 60 -9.76 3.41 1.48
C ALA A 60 -9.30 1.94 1.46
N SER A 61 -9.89 1.10 2.31
CA SER A 61 -9.66 -0.34 2.26
C SER A 61 -10.09 -0.93 0.92
N LYS A 62 -11.29 -0.55 0.43
CA LYS A 62 -11.74 -0.95 -0.91
C LYS A 62 -10.81 -0.47 -2.02
N TYR A 63 -10.29 0.75 -1.94
CA TYR A 63 -9.31 1.26 -2.90
C TYR A 63 -8.07 0.38 -2.97
N TYR A 64 -7.47 -0.01 -1.84
CA TYR A 64 -6.32 -0.91 -1.83
C TYR A 64 -6.66 -2.28 -2.38
N ALA A 65 -7.83 -2.84 -2.01
CA ALA A 65 -8.29 -4.12 -2.56
C ALA A 65 -8.44 -4.05 -4.09
N ASP A 66 -9.01 -2.96 -4.63
CA ASP A 66 -9.18 -2.80 -6.07
C ASP A 66 -7.83 -2.51 -6.79
N LEU A 67 -6.89 -1.79 -6.16
CA LEU A 67 -5.55 -1.53 -6.68
C LEU A 67 -4.72 -2.82 -6.78
N PHE A 68 -4.69 -3.61 -5.70
CA PHE A 68 -3.92 -4.86 -5.65
C PHE A 68 -4.49 -5.96 -6.53
N SER A 69 -5.77 -5.90 -6.86
CA SER A 69 -6.42 -6.78 -7.83
C SER A 69 -6.43 -6.24 -9.26
N GLU A 70 -5.71 -5.14 -9.52
CA GLU A 70 -5.55 -4.52 -10.85
C GLU A 70 -6.88 -4.07 -11.50
N ARG A 71 -7.92 -3.88 -10.68
CA ARG A 71 -9.27 -3.46 -11.10
C ARG A 71 -9.40 -1.94 -11.25
N ARG A 72 -8.38 -1.17 -10.86
CA ARG A 72 -8.38 0.32 -10.91
C ARG A 72 -7.72 0.93 -12.15
N GLY A 73 -7.41 0.14 -13.17
CA GLY A 73 -6.69 0.63 -14.34
C GLY A 73 -5.20 0.89 -14.07
N PHE A 74 -4.67 0.33 -12.99
CA PHE A 74 -3.25 0.27 -12.68
C PHE A 74 -2.82 -1.19 -12.63
N ILE A 75 -1.63 -1.49 -13.15
CA ILE A 75 -1.01 -2.83 -13.13
C ILE A 75 0.26 -2.78 -12.31
N LYS A 76 0.56 -3.85 -11.56
CA LYS A 76 1.81 -3.92 -10.83
C LYS A 76 2.95 -4.17 -11.81
N VAL A 77 3.91 -3.24 -11.90
CA VAL A 77 5.06 -3.35 -12.82
C VAL A 77 6.35 -3.70 -12.11
N LYS A 78 6.44 -3.44 -10.80
CA LYS A 78 7.63 -3.76 -10.01
C LYS A 78 7.28 -3.97 -8.54
N GLU A 79 7.98 -4.88 -7.90
CA GLU A 79 7.96 -5.11 -6.46
C GLU A 79 9.39 -5.26 -5.98
N PHE A 80 9.74 -4.60 -4.88
CA PHE A 80 11.00 -4.76 -4.18
C PHE A 80 10.67 -5.21 -2.75
N SER A 81 11.32 -6.28 -2.31
CA SER A 81 11.20 -6.83 -0.96
C SER A 81 12.60 -7.16 -0.50
N GLU A 82 13.05 -6.53 0.58
CA GLU A 82 14.25 -6.96 1.28
C GLU A 82 13.82 -8.10 2.22
N ASN A 83 14.01 -9.35 1.82
CA ASN A 83 13.85 -10.48 2.73
C ASN A 83 15.24 -10.84 3.25
N PRO A 84 15.50 -10.89 4.56
CA PRO A 84 16.78 -11.34 5.07
C PRO A 84 16.98 -12.81 4.68
N GLN A 85 17.87 -13.07 3.72
CA GLN A 85 18.31 -14.43 3.42
C GLN A 85 19.35 -14.82 4.48
N LEU A 86 18.92 -15.53 5.53
CA LEU A 86 19.85 -16.24 6.41
C LEU A 86 20.46 -17.41 5.64
N THR A 87 21.58 -17.18 4.95
CA THR A 87 22.41 -18.24 4.38
C THR A 87 23.28 -18.86 5.48
N ILE A 88 22.94 -20.08 5.93
CA ILE A 88 23.80 -20.92 6.76
C ILE A 88 24.36 -22.03 5.86
N GLY A 89 25.56 -21.82 5.31
CA GLY A 89 26.18 -22.76 4.36
C GLY A 89 25.36 -22.91 3.06
N SER A 90 25.12 -24.14 2.61
CA SER A 90 24.30 -24.45 1.41
C SER A 90 22.79 -24.43 1.66
N PHE A 91 22.36 -24.16 2.90
CA PHE A 91 20.96 -24.18 3.28
C PHE A 91 20.37 -22.77 3.10
N LYS A 92 19.41 -22.64 2.18
CA LYS A 92 18.61 -21.43 1.96
C LYS A 92 17.20 -21.67 2.50
N PRO A 93 16.94 -21.51 3.81
CA PRO A 93 15.58 -21.53 4.31
C PRO A 93 14.87 -20.28 3.76
N HIS A 94 13.85 -20.48 2.93
CA HIS A 94 12.92 -19.41 2.57
C HIS A 94 12.08 -19.08 3.81
N MET A 95 12.52 -18.10 4.61
CA MET A 95 11.70 -17.58 5.70
C MET A 95 10.69 -16.58 5.12
N ASN A 96 9.40 -16.90 5.28
CA ASN A 96 8.30 -16.03 4.87
C ASN A 96 8.03 -15.05 6.01
N ASP A 97 8.77 -13.93 6.03
CA ASP A 97 8.72 -12.95 7.11
C ASP A 97 7.51 -12.01 7.01
N GLN A 98 6.55 -12.27 6.12
CA GLN A 98 5.30 -11.50 6.02
C GLN A 98 4.44 -11.60 7.29
N GLY A 99 4.73 -12.54 8.20
CA GLY A 99 4.12 -12.67 9.52
C GLY A 99 5.00 -12.23 10.70
N ALA A 100 6.19 -11.67 10.45
CA ALA A 100 7.06 -11.13 11.50
C ALA A 100 6.55 -9.75 11.99
N ASP A 101 6.89 -9.40 13.23
CA ASP A 101 6.47 -8.19 13.95
C ASP A 101 6.46 -6.91 13.08
N GLU A 102 5.39 -6.10 13.17
CA GLU A 102 5.12 -4.96 12.28
C GLU A 102 6.28 -3.94 12.24
N SER A 103 7.11 -3.89 13.27
CA SER A 103 8.30 -3.04 13.34
C SER A 103 9.36 -3.39 12.26
N PHE A 104 9.55 -4.68 11.95
CA PHE A 104 10.57 -5.15 11.01
C PHE A 104 10.18 -4.92 9.54
N THR A 105 8.90 -5.02 9.19
CA THR A 105 8.44 -4.85 7.79
C THR A 105 8.17 -3.39 7.42
N VAL A 106 7.96 -2.51 8.41
CA VAL A 106 7.69 -1.09 8.19
C VAL A 106 8.97 -0.26 8.07
N TYR A 107 9.99 -0.53 8.90
CA TYR A 107 11.19 0.31 9.01
C TYR A 107 12.47 -0.36 8.48
N ASP A 108 12.68 -1.65 8.77
CA ASP A 108 13.92 -2.35 8.39
C ASP A 108 13.83 -3.02 7.01
N HIS A 109 12.65 -3.50 6.60
CA HIS A 109 12.46 -4.30 5.37
C HIS A 109 11.20 -3.87 4.58
N PRO A 110 11.17 -2.64 4.03
CA PRO A 110 9.97 -2.11 3.39
C PRO A 110 9.64 -2.85 2.08
N LYS A 111 8.39 -3.27 1.96
CA LYS A 111 7.83 -3.76 0.70
C LYS A 111 7.44 -2.59 -0.21
N ILE A 112 8.26 -2.29 -1.22
CA ILE A 112 7.97 -1.26 -2.21
C ILE A 112 7.21 -1.87 -3.38
N GLN A 113 6.06 -1.30 -3.73
CA GLN A 113 5.25 -1.74 -4.88
C GLN A 113 5.04 -0.56 -5.83
N ILE A 114 5.30 -0.79 -7.12
CA ILE A 114 5.11 0.21 -8.17
C ILE A 114 4.03 -0.30 -9.12
N PHE A 115 3.01 0.53 -9.31
CA PHE A 115 1.94 0.31 -10.27
C PHE A 115 1.99 1.35 -11.38
N LYS A 116 1.77 0.94 -12.61
CA LYS A 116 1.69 1.81 -13.78
C LYS A 116 0.26 1.87 -14.28
N LYS A 117 -0.19 3.06 -14.67
CA LYS A 117 -1.50 3.24 -15.33
C LYS A 117 -1.52 2.46 -16.65
N LYS A 118 -2.61 1.73 -16.90
CA LYS A 118 -2.86 1.01 -18.16
C LYS A 118 -2.97 1.99 -19.32
#